data_AF-A0A424MIC1-F1
#
_entry.id   AF-A0A424MIC1-F1
#
_cell.length_a   1.000
_cell.length_b   1.000
_cell.length_c   1.000
_cell.angle_alpha   90.00
_cell.angle_beta   90.00
_cell.angle_gamma   90.00
#
_symmetry.space_group_name_H-M   'P 1'
#
loop_
_entity.id
_entity.type
_entity.pdbx_description
1 polymer ?
#
loop_
_entity_poly.entity_id
_entity_poly.type
_entity_poly.pdbx_seq_one_letter_code
_entity_poly.pdbx_strand_id
1 'polypeptide(L)' 'MSDQAGLADQGRRHLYKLLAKECEVLLQTIASTCYMNRANVSTQLRNQSPRTQRGIRVSGSATYRVELKPNKPNDE' A
#
# COMPACT_ATOMS: atom_id res chain seq x y z
N MET A 1 7.34 -26.41 -3.57
CA MET A 1 7.90 -25.05 -3.78
C MET A 1 6.86 -24.07 -4.38
N SER A 2 5.64 -24.53 -4.68
CA SER A 2 4.57 -23.78 -5.36
C SER A 2 3.74 -22.87 -4.44
N ASP A 3 3.56 -23.23 -3.17
CA ASP A 3 2.62 -22.52 -2.27
C ASP A 3 3.12 -21.13 -1.88
N GLN A 4 4.43 -20.96 -1.70
CA GLN A 4 5.00 -19.67 -1.30
C GLN A 4 4.96 -18.64 -2.43
N ALA A 5 5.12 -19.07 -3.68
CA ALA A 5 5.00 -18.17 -4.82
C ALA A 5 3.55 -17.67 -4.98
N GLY A 6 2.57 -18.57 -4.81
CA GLY A 6 1.15 -18.23 -4.84
C GLY A 6 0.75 -17.26 -3.73
N LEU A 7 1.18 -17.52 -2.49
CA LEU A 7 0.95 -16.62 -1.36
C LEU A 7 1.64 -15.26 -1.52
N ALA A 8 2.83 -15.23 -2.13
CA ALA A 8 3.53 -13.98 -2.43
C ALA A 8 2.75 -13.14 -3.45
N ASP A 9 2.23 -13.75 -4.52
CA ASP A 9 1.42 -13.02 -5.51
C ASP A 9 0.10 -12.51 -4.91
N GLN A 10 -0.58 -13.33 -4.09
CA GLN A 10 -1.78 -12.91 -3.37
C GLN A 10 -1.51 -11.73 -2.44
N GLY A 11 -0.45 -11.79 -1.63
CA GLY A 11 -0.05 -10.69 -0.76
C GLY A 11 0.28 -9.42 -1.54
N ARG A 12 0.96 -9.56 -2.69
CA ARG A 12 1.29 -8.45 -3.57
C ARG A 12 0.04 -7.77 -4.12
N ARG A 13 -0.92 -8.54 -4.63
CA ARG A 13 -2.21 -8.05 -5.15
C ARG A 13 -3.02 -7.37 -4.05
N HIS A 14 -3.04 -7.93 -2.85
CA HIS A 14 -3.74 -7.34 -1.73
C HIS A 14 -3.16 -5.97 -1.37
N LEU A 15 -1.82 -5.86 -1.33
CA LEU A 15 -1.18 -4.58 -1.02
C LEU A 15 -1.42 -3.53 -2.13
N TYR A 16 -1.41 -3.91 -3.40
CA TYR A 16 -1.80 -2.99 -4.48
C TYR A 16 -3.23 -2.47 -4.32
N LYS A 17 -4.17 -3.33 -3.90
CA LYS A 17 -5.57 -2.90 -3.62
C LYS A 17 -5.64 -1.93 -2.46
N LEU A 18 -4.85 -2.15 -1.39
CA LEU A 18 -4.80 -1.22 -0.26
C LEU A 18 -4.24 0.14 -0.67
N LEU A 19 -3.13 0.16 -1.41
CA LEU A 19 -2.57 1.40 -1.94
C LEU A 19 -3.57 2.14 -2.84
N ALA A 20 -4.29 1.43 -3.71
CA ALA A 20 -5.32 2.06 -4.54
C ALA A 20 -6.44 2.74 -3.72
N LYS A 21 -6.81 2.17 -2.57
CA LYS A 21 -7.85 2.73 -1.68
C LYS A 21 -7.39 3.92 -0.85
N GLU A 22 -6.09 4.14 -0.71
CA GLU A 22 -5.58 5.25 0.10
C GLU A 22 -6.07 6.61 -0.42
N CYS A 23 -6.22 6.75 -1.74
CA CYS A 23 -6.79 7.97 -2.31
C CYS A 23 -8.24 8.24 -1.86
N GLU A 24 -9.05 7.20 -1.65
CA GLU A 24 -10.42 7.37 -1.13
C GLU A 24 -10.40 7.98 0.27
N VAL A 25 -9.49 7.49 1.13
CA VAL A 25 -9.29 8.00 2.49
C VAL A 25 -8.78 9.44 2.46
N LEU A 26 -7.80 9.73 1.59
CA LEU A 26 -7.24 11.07 1.44
C LEU A 26 -8.30 12.08 0.98
N LEU A 27 -9.15 11.71 0.01
CA LEU A 27 -10.25 12.54 -0.48
C LEU A 27 -11.31 12.80 0.60
N GLN A 28 -11.66 11.78 1.38
CA GLN A 28 -12.63 11.92 2.47
C GLN A 28 -12.09 12.84 3.57
N THR A 29 -10.79 12.78 3.87
CA THR A 29 -10.18 13.53 4.95
C THR A 29 -9.71 14.92 4.49
N ILE A 30 -8.54 15.01 3.87
CA ILE A 30 -7.77 16.25 3.70
C ILE A 30 -7.69 16.77 2.25
N ALA A 31 -7.93 15.92 1.26
CA ALA A 31 -7.66 16.21 -0.14
C ALA A 31 -8.93 16.55 -0.94
N SER A 32 -8.87 17.51 -1.85
CA SER A 32 -9.90 17.77 -2.86
C SER A 32 -9.70 16.89 -4.10
N THR A 33 -8.44 16.59 -4.44
CA THR A 33 -8.07 15.67 -5.52
C THR A 33 -6.96 14.73 -5.06
N CYS A 34 -6.93 13.50 -5.58
CA CYS A 34 -5.89 12.52 -5.29
C CYS A 34 -5.60 11.65 -6.52
N TYR A 35 -4.33 11.55 -6.88
CA TYR A 35 -3.84 10.72 -7.97
C TYR A 35 -2.63 9.92 -7.50
N MET A 36 -2.66 8.60 -7.71
CA MET A 36 -1.51 7.75 -7.45
C MET A 36 -0.54 7.82 -8.64
N ASN A 37 0.63 8.42 -8.43
CA ASN A 37 1.64 8.57 -9.48
C ASN A 37 2.45 7.28 -9.68
N ARG A 38 2.78 6.61 -8.56
CA ARG A 38 3.60 5.39 -8.57
C ARG A 38 3.23 4.52 -7.39
N ALA A 39 3.20 3.21 -7.62
CA ALA A 39 3.13 2.20 -6.58
C ALA A 39 4.18 1.12 -6.85
N ASN A 40 4.99 0.79 -5.84
CA ASN A 40 5.97 -0.27 -5.90
C ASN A 40 5.66 -1.27 -4.78
N VAL A 41 5.61 -2.55 -5.12
CA VAL A 41 5.46 -3.63 -4.13
C VAL A 41 6.56 -4.65 -4.34
N SER A 42 7.25 -4.98 -3.26
CA SER A 42 8.29 -6.00 -3.20
C SER A 42 7.89 -7.16 -2.30
N THR A 43 8.34 -8.35 -2.66
CA THR A 43 8.10 -9.59 -1.92
C THR A 43 9.42 -10.26 -1.63
N GLN A 44 9.65 -10.63 -0.37
CA GLN A 44 10.84 -11.35 0.06
C GLN A 44 10.40 -12.68 0.67
N LEU A 45 10.91 -13.77 0.12
CA LEU A 45 10.76 -15.11 0.70
C LEU A 45 11.75 -15.22 1.85
N ARG A 46 11.25 -15.39 3.09
CA ARG A 46 12.11 -15.68 4.24
C ARG A 46 12.38 -17.18 4.27
N ASN A 47 13.47 -17.56 3.61
CA ASN A 47 14.10 -18.88 3.77
C ASN A 47 15.24 -18.75 4.79
N GLN A 48 14.93 -18.64 6.08
CA GLN A 48 15.98 -18.69 7.11
C GLN A 48 15.65 -19.73 8.16
N SER A 49 16.63 -20.64 8.34
CA SER A 49 16.84 -21.63 9.40
C SER A 49 15.69 -22.60 9.73
N PRO A 50 15.95 -23.91 9.95
CA PRO A 50 14.92 -24.89 10.30
C PRO A 50 14.11 -24.56 11.58
N ARG A 51 14.56 -23.59 12.39
CA ARG A 51 13.90 -23.16 13.63
C ARG A 51 13.01 -21.91 13.49
N THR A 52 13.02 -21.23 12.34
CA THR A 52 12.23 -20.02 12.11
C THR A 52 11.13 -20.31 11.09
N GLN A 53 9.89 -19.94 11.43
CA GLN A 53 8.73 -20.17 10.57
C GLN A 53 8.98 -19.65 9.16
N ARG A 54 8.76 -20.54 8.18
CA ARG A 54 8.74 -20.18 6.76
C ARG A 54 7.65 -19.13 6.55
N GLY A 55 8.00 -17.99 5.97
CA GLY A 55 7.07 -16.89 5.81
C GLY A 55 7.43 -16.00 4.62
N ILE A 56 6.49 -15.15 4.25
CA ILE A 56 6.64 -14.21 3.14
C ILE A 56 6.47 -12.82 3.70
N ARG A 57 7.44 -11.96 3.45
CA ARG A 57 7.32 -10.53 3.75
C ARG A 57 6.93 -9.82 2.48
N VAL A 58 5.80 -9.12 2.51
CA VAL A 58 5.36 -8.23 1.44
C VAL A 58 5.43 -6.81 1.96
N SER A 59 6.06 -5.92 1.20
CA SER A 59 6.19 -4.50 1.53
C SER A 59 5.91 -3.67 0.29
N GLY A 60 5.31 -2.50 0.49
CA GLY A 60 4.94 -1.65 -0.62
C GLY A 60 4.97 -0.19 -0.22
N SER A 61 5.18 0.66 -1.22
CA SER A 61 5.14 2.10 -1.10
C SER A 61 4.43 2.68 -2.31
N ALA A 62 3.75 3.80 -2.08
CA ALA A 62 3.13 4.57 -3.14
C ALA A 62 3.39 6.06 -2.94
N THR A 63 3.41 6.78 -4.05
CA THR A 63 3.51 8.23 -4.08
C THR A 63 2.23 8.77 -4.70
N TYR A 64 1.55 9.64 -3.95
CA TYR A 64 0.33 10.30 -4.37
C TYR A 64 0.58 11.77 -4.61
N ARG A 65 -0.06 12.30 -5.65
CA ARG A 65 -0.23 13.74 -5.85
C ARG A 65 -1.61 14.10 -5.30
N VAL A 66 -1.63 14.99 -4.32
CA VAL A 66 -2.84 15.46 -3.67
C VAL A 66 -2.94 16.97 -3.76
N GLU A 67 -4.15 17.47 -3.94
CA GLU A 67 -4.47 18.87 -3.69
C GLU A 67 -5.27 18.92 -2.39
N LEU A 68 -4.91 19.83 -1.50
CA LEU A 68 -5.58 19.95 -0.21
C LEU A 68 -6.93 20.66 -0.39
N LYS A 69 -7.91 20.29 0.44
CA LYS A 69 -9.14 21.07 0.56
C LYS A 69 -8.75 22.49 1.01
N PRO A 70 -9.44 23.53 0.50
CA PRO A 70 -9.23 24.87 0.99
C PRO A 70 -9.43 24.85 2.51
N ASN A 71 -8.40 25.27 3.24
CA ASN A 71 -8.53 25.45 4.67
C ASN A 71 -9.60 26.53 4.81
N LYS A 72 -10.81 26.18 5.23
CA LYS A 72 -11.77 27.21 5.63
C LYS A 72 -11.07 27.91 6.78
N PRO A 73 -10.66 29.19 6.64
CA PRO A 73 -10.34 29.96 7.83
C PRO A 73 -11.59 29.83 8.70
N ASN A 74 -11.42 29.51 9.98
CA ASN A 74 -12.54 29.60 10.91
C ASN A 74 -13.11 31.00 10.72
N ASP A 75 -14.35 31.07 10.22
CA ASP A 75 -15.13 32.31 10.25
C ASP A 75 -15.16 32.75 11.72
N GLU A 76 -14.79 34.02 11.92
CA GLU A 76 -14.73 34.84 13.14
C GLU A 76 -15.41 34.31 14.41
#